data_AF-A0A1G2I479-F1
#
_entry.id   AF-A0A1G2I479-F1
#
_cell.length_a   1.000
_cell.length_b   1.000
_cell.length_c   1.000
_cell.angle_alpha   90.00
_cell.angle_beta   90.00
_cell.angle_gamma   90.00
#
_symmetry.space_group_name_H-M   'P 1'
#
loop_
_entity.id
_entity.type
_entity.pdbx_description
1 polymer ?
#
loop_
_entity_poly.entity_id
_entity_poly.type
_entity_poly.pdbx_seq_one_letter_code
_entity_poly.pdbx_strand_id
1 'polypeptide(L)'
;MKLEEKNLAIHLRKLGWSMNEIKSKIGVSKSSVSLWVRDIQLTDNQKMKLSQKGLTKESIEKRRTTRLGRENARRQIIVDGAKKEIPGLSDQELKLVGIALYWGEGGKANRGSVQLSNGDPRIIQLMMKFFKRVCKVPKEKFRGHIHIHPHLNVKKSEHYWSSISGIPLNQFYKTYSKPNKSSQSKKNSLPFGTFDIYVHNTELFLKIKGWIEAVYDNVI
;
A
#
# COMPACT_ATOMS: atom_id res chain seq x y z
N MET A 1 -32.64 -28.79 -32.48
CA MET A 1 -33.35 -27.60 -31.96
C MET A 1 -33.81 -27.93 -30.55
N LYS A 2 -33.42 -27.14 -29.54
CA LYS A 2 -33.74 -27.35 -28.11
C LYS A 2 -35.17 -26.89 -27.80
N LEU A 3 -36.16 -27.62 -28.32
CA LEU A 3 -37.56 -27.18 -28.33
C LEU A 3 -38.19 -27.20 -26.94
N GLU A 4 -37.87 -28.21 -26.14
CA GLU A 4 -38.36 -28.34 -24.77
C GLU A 4 -37.79 -27.22 -23.88
N GLU A 5 -36.49 -26.95 -23.98
CA GLU A 5 -35.84 -25.88 -23.23
C GLU A 5 -36.34 -24.50 -23.64
N LYS A 6 -36.64 -24.30 -24.93
CA LYS A 6 -37.25 -23.07 -25.45
C LYS A 6 -38.65 -22.86 -24.85
N ASN A 7 -39.50 -23.88 -24.87
CA ASN A 7 -40.86 -23.80 -24.35
C ASN A 7 -40.85 -23.53 -22.84
N LEU A 8 -39.97 -24.20 -22.10
CA LEU A 8 -39.78 -23.98 -20.68
C LEU A 8 -39.25 -22.56 -20.38
N ALA A 9 -38.32 -22.04 -21.18
CA ALA A 9 -37.84 -20.66 -21.04
C ALA A 9 -38.95 -19.62 -21.25
N ILE A 10 -39.81 -19.82 -22.26
CA ILE A 10 -40.98 -18.97 -22.55
C ILE A 10 -41.94 -18.98 -21.36
N HIS A 11 -42.26 -20.17 -20.84
CA HIS A 11 -43.16 -20.31 -19.70
C HIS A 11 -42.62 -19.59 -18.46
N LEU A 12 -41.36 -19.85 -18.08
CA LEU A 12 -40.72 -19.21 -16.93
C LEU A 12 -40.63 -17.69 -17.08
N ARG A 13 -40.38 -17.19 -18.30
CA ARG A 13 -40.35 -15.75 -18.55
C ARG A 13 -41.73 -15.11 -18.37
N LYS A 14 -42.81 -15.75 -18.84
CA LYS A 14 -44.19 -15.27 -18.62
C LYS A 14 -44.55 -15.19 -17.14
N LEU A 15 -43.99 -16.09 -16.30
CA LEU A 15 -44.11 -16.04 -14.84
C LEU A 15 -43.29 -14.89 -14.19
N GLY A 16 -42.49 -14.15 -14.96
CA GLY A 16 -41.71 -13.00 -14.48
C GLY A 16 -40.28 -13.34 -14.06
N TRP A 17 -39.77 -14.53 -14.38
CA TRP A 17 -38.39 -14.90 -14.07
C TRP A 17 -37.38 -14.08 -14.90
N SER A 18 -36.23 -13.76 -14.32
CA SER A 18 -35.12 -13.12 -15.01
C SER A 18 -34.43 -14.10 -15.97
N MET A 19 -33.79 -13.58 -17.01
CA MET A 19 -33.03 -14.42 -17.95
C MET A 19 -31.92 -15.21 -17.24
N ASN A 20 -31.34 -14.68 -16.16
CA ASN A 20 -30.29 -15.37 -15.40
C ASN A 20 -30.86 -16.52 -14.56
N GLU A 21 -32.06 -16.38 -13.99
CA GLU A 21 -32.75 -17.47 -13.28
C GLU A 21 -33.14 -18.58 -14.26
N ILE A 22 -33.71 -18.23 -15.42
CA ILE A 22 -34.05 -19.18 -16.49
C ILE A 22 -32.80 -19.91 -16.99
N LYS A 23 -31.72 -19.16 -17.27
CA LYS A 23 -30.42 -19.72 -17.66
C LYS A 23 -29.93 -20.75 -16.64
N SER A 24 -29.98 -20.40 -15.36
CA SER A 24 -29.47 -21.28 -14.28
C SER A 24 -30.36 -22.51 -14.07
N LYS A 25 -31.67 -22.39 -14.28
CA LYS A 25 -32.63 -23.49 -14.14
C LYS A 25 -32.55 -24.51 -15.29
N ILE A 26 -32.34 -24.04 -16.52
CA ILE A 26 -32.38 -24.86 -17.74
C ILE A 26 -30.98 -25.32 -18.18
N GLY A 27 -29.91 -24.63 -17.73
CA GLY A 27 -28.53 -25.00 -18.08
C GLY A 27 -28.10 -24.59 -19.50
N VAL A 28 -28.78 -23.61 -20.10
CA VAL A 28 -28.45 -23.07 -21.44
C VAL A 28 -27.69 -21.76 -21.37
N SER A 29 -27.16 -21.28 -22.51
CA SER A 29 -26.50 -19.97 -22.57
C SER A 29 -27.50 -18.83 -22.39
N LYS A 30 -27.05 -17.68 -21.87
CA LYS A 30 -27.91 -16.50 -21.70
C LYS A 30 -28.38 -15.94 -23.05
N SER A 31 -27.54 -16.03 -24.08
CA SER A 31 -27.87 -15.58 -25.44
C SER A 31 -29.02 -16.40 -26.03
N SER A 32 -29.03 -17.72 -25.84
CA SER A 32 -30.14 -18.58 -26.27
C SER A 32 -31.46 -18.22 -25.57
N VAL A 33 -31.44 -18.04 -24.24
CA VAL A 33 -32.64 -17.59 -23.49
C VAL A 33 -33.13 -16.24 -24.01
N SER A 34 -32.22 -15.27 -24.19
CA SER A 34 -32.56 -13.93 -24.67
C SER A 34 -33.25 -13.96 -26.03
N LEU A 35 -32.79 -14.82 -26.95
CA LEU A 35 -33.40 -14.97 -28.26
C LEU A 35 -34.80 -15.57 -28.18
N TRP A 36 -34.99 -16.60 -27.33
CA TRP A 36 -36.25 -17.33 -27.21
C TRP A 36 -37.37 -16.53 -26.56
N VAL A 37 -37.03 -15.61 -25.66
CA VAL A 37 -38.02 -14.88 -24.86
C VAL A 37 -38.14 -13.40 -25.23
N ARG A 38 -37.51 -12.97 -26.33
CA ARG A 38 -37.40 -11.56 -26.73
C ARG A 38 -38.74 -10.86 -26.91
N ASP A 39 -39.75 -11.59 -27.40
CA ASP A 39 -41.08 -11.04 -27.72
C ASP A 39 -42.03 -11.04 -26.51
N ILE A 40 -41.58 -11.53 -25.36
CA ILE A 40 -42.41 -11.62 -24.14
C ILE A 40 -42.34 -10.29 -23.38
N GLN A 41 -43.43 -9.55 -23.40
CA GLN A 41 -43.61 -8.34 -22.60
C GLN A 41 -43.93 -8.71 -21.13
N LEU A 42 -43.18 -8.13 -20.20
CA LEU A 42 -43.45 -8.25 -18.76
C LEU A 42 -44.40 -7.14 -18.30
N THR A 43 -45.24 -7.47 -17.31
CA THR A 43 -46.05 -6.47 -16.60
C THR A 43 -45.17 -5.54 -15.75
N ASP A 44 -45.68 -4.35 -15.41
CA ASP A 44 -44.91 -3.39 -14.63
C ASP A 44 -44.60 -3.89 -13.21
N ASN A 45 -45.51 -4.65 -12.60
CA ASN A 45 -45.25 -5.31 -11.31
C ASN A 45 -44.11 -6.34 -11.40
N GLN A 46 -44.05 -7.13 -12.47
CA GLN A 46 -42.95 -8.07 -12.70
C GLN A 46 -41.61 -7.33 -12.92
N LYS A 47 -41.62 -6.25 -13.71
CA LYS A 47 -40.44 -5.39 -13.89
C LYS A 47 -39.96 -4.80 -12.56
N MET A 48 -40.87 -4.30 -11.73
CA MET A 48 -40.57 -3.75 -10.41
C MET A 48 -39.96 -4.80 -9.47
N LYS A 49 -40.54 -6.01 -9.39
CA LYS A 49 -39.99 -7.11 -8.58
C LYS A 49 -38.57 -7.50 -9.01
N LEU A 50 -38.30 -7.55 -10.32
CA LEU A 50 -36.97 -7.82 -10.85
C LEU A 50 -35.97 -6.70 -10.53
N SER A 51 -36.41 -5.44 -10.58
CA SER A 51 -35.60 -4.27 -10.19
C SER A 51 -35.23 -4.32 -8.71
N GLN A 52 -36.19 -4.60 -7.82
CA GLN A 52 -35.98 -4.70 -6.38
C GLN A 52 -35.00 -5.81 -5.98
N LYS A 53 -35.02 -6.96 -6.68
CA LYS A 53 -34.01 -8.02 -6.49
C LYS A 53 -32.57 -7.52 -6.73
N GLY A 54 -32.39 -6.59 -7.68
CA GLY A 54 -31.11 -5.93 -7.97
C GLY A 54 -30.72 -4.81 -7.00
N LEU A 55 -31.59 -4.45 -6.06
CA LEU A 55 -31.33 -3.47 -5.00
C LEU A 55 -31.08 -4.12 -3.63
N THR A 56 -31.10 -5.46 -3.56
CA THR A 56 -30.75 -6.19 -2.35
C THR A 56 -29.31 -5.87 -1.91
N LYS A 57 -29.07 -5.76 -0.60
CA LYS A 57 -27.73 -5.52 -0.04
C LYS A 57 -26.69 -6.50 -0.59
N GLU A 58 -27.05 -7.77 -0.71
CA GLU A 58 -26.19 -8.82 -1.27
C GLU A 58 -25.81 -8.56 -2.73
N SER A 59 -26.76 -8.15 -3.57
CA SER A 59 -26.49 -7.83 -4.98
C SER A 59 -25.65 -6.57 -5.16
N ILE A 60 -25.80 -5.59 -4.26
CA ILE A 60 -24.99 -4.37 -4.23
C ILE A 60 -23.56 -4.71 -3.79
N GLU A 61 -23.40 -5.43 -2.67
CA GLU A 61 -22.08 -5.84 -2.19
C GLU A 61 -21.35 -6.75 -3.17
N LYS A 62 -22.05 -7.69 -3.82
CA LYS A 62 -21.45 -8.54 -4.87
C LYS A 62 -20.92 -7.72 -6.05
N ARG A 63 -21.66 -6.70 -6.49
CA ARG A 63 -21.19 -5.78 -7.55
C ARG A 63 -20.00 -4.96 -7.07
N ARG A 64 -20.05 -4.45 -5.85
CA ARG A 64 -18.97 -3.69 -5.22
C ARG A 64 -17.69 -4.52 -5.12
N THR A 65 -17.74 -5.73 -4.58
CA THR A 65 -16.58 -6.62 -4.44
C THR A 65 -16.03 -7.04 -5.80
N THR A 66 -16.89 -7.35 -6.77
CA THR A 66 -16.45 -7.66 -8.15
C THR A 66 -15.73 -6.46 -8.78
N ARG A 67 -16.28 -5.24 -8.63
CA ARG A 67 -15.67 -4.01 -9.16
C ARG A 67 -14.31 -3.75 -8.50
N LEU A 68 -14.25 -3.78 -7.17
CA LEU A 68 -13.02 -3.59 -6.40
C LEU A 68 -11.98 -4.66 -6.73
N GLY A 69 -12.38 -5.92 -6.91
CA GLY A 69 -11.50 -7.00 -7.30
C GLY A 69 -10.88 -6.78 -8.68
N ARG A 70 -11.69 -6.41 -9.68
CA ARG A 70 -11.20 -6.07 -11.04
C ARG A 70 -10.28 -4.85 -11.03
N GLU A 71 -10.65 -3.83 -10.26
CA GLU A 71 -9.86 -2.61 -10.13
C GLU A 71 -8.51 -2.89 -9.46
N ASN A 72 -8.51 -3.66 -8.37
CA ASN A 72 -7.29 -4.09 -7.69
C ASN A 72 -6.41 -4.96 -8.59
N ALA A 73 -6.98 -5.90 -9.34
CA ALA A 73 -6.23 -6.72 -10.29
C ALA A 73 -5.56 -5.85 -11.38
N ARG A 74 -6.29 -4.89 -11.95
CA ARG A 74 -5.73 -3.95 -12.92
C ARG A 74 -4.61 -3.10 -12.32
N ARG A 75 -4.81 -2.56 -11.11
CA ARG A 75 -3.78 -1.79 -10.39
C ARG A 75 -2.54 -2.64 -10.13
N GLN A 76 -2.74 -3.90 -9.72
CA GLN A 76 -1.65 -4.82 -9.43
C GLN A 76 -0.80 -5.14 -10.66
N ILE A 77 -1.44 -5.34 -11.83
CA ILE A 77 -0.73 -5.52 -13.11
C ILE A 77 0.17 -4.32 -13.41
N ILE A 78 -0.33 -3.09 -13.24
CA ILE A 78 0.46 -1.87 -13.46
C ILE A 78 1.64 -1.81 -12.49
N VAL A 79 1.39 -2.03 -11.20
CA VAL A 79 2.43 -2.02 -10.16
C VAL A 79 3.51 -3.07 -10.43
N ASP A 80 3.12 -4.29 -10.76
CA ASP A 80 4.08 -5.37 -11.02
C ASP A 80 4.80 -5.24 -12.36
N GLY A 81 4.19 -4.55 -13.34
CA GLY A 81 4.87 -4.09 -14.55
C GLY A 81 5.98 -3.09 -14.21
N ALA A 82 5.62 -2.00 -13.51
CA ALA A 82 6.57 -0.95 -13.13
C ALA A 82 7.71 -1.45 -12.24
N LYS A 83 7.45 -2.41 -11.34
CA LYS A 83 8.51 -3.04 -10.53
C LYS A 83 9.60 -3.72 -11.37
N LYS A 84 9.25 -4.24 -12.56
CA LYS A 84 10.23 -4.91 -13.45
C LYS A 84 11.12 -3.91 -14.20
N GLU A 85 10.69 -2.66 -14.32
CA GLU A 85 11.47 -1.60 -14.96
C GLU A 85 12.69 -1.18 -14.12
N ILE A 86 12.63 -1.42 -12.80
CA ILE A 86 13.72 -1.14 -11.86
C ILE A 86 14.28 -2.48 -11.35
N PRO A 87 15.28 -3.07 -12.03
CA PRO A 87 15.96 -4.25 -11.52
C PRO A 87 16.77 -3.91 -10.25
N GLY A 88 17.52 -4.89 -9.73
CA GLY A 88 18.36 -4.67 -8.54
C GLY A 88 19.31 -3.49 -8.74
N LEU A 89 19.43 -2.64 -7.71
CA LEU A 89 20.26 -1.44 -7.77
C LEU A 89 21.74 -1.76 -7.55
N SER A 90 22.59 -1.17 -8.40
CA SER A 90 24.03 -1.04 -8.21
C SER A 90 24.36 -0.13 -7.01
N ASP A 91 25.63 -0.14 -6.57
CA ASP A 91 26.09 0.76 -5.51
C ASP A 91 26.00 2.23 -5.92
N GLN A 92 26.13 2.54 -7.22
CA GLN A 92 26.02 3.91 -7.73
C GLN A 92 24.57 4.40 -7.75
N GLU A 93 23.62 3.56 -8.15
CA GLU A 93 22.19 3.90 -8.07
C GLU A 93 21.73 4.01 -6.61
N LEU A 94 22.19 3.10 -5.74
CA LEU A 94 21.94 3.21 -4.30
C LEU A 94 22.51 4.50 -3.72
N LYS A 95 23.67 4.96 -4.21
CA LYS A 95 24.25 6.24 -3.80
C LYS A 95 23.32 7.39 -4.17
N LEU A 96 22.84 7.47 -5.42
CA LEU A 96 21.92 8.53 -5.86
C LEU A 96 20.60 8.51 -5.08
N VAL A 97 20.00 7.33 -4.89
CA VAL A 97 18.78 7.17 -4.09
C VAL A 97 19.00 7.62 -2.65
N GLY A 98 20.11 7.22 -2.02
CA GLY A 98 20.44 7.62 -0.66
C GLY A 98 20.69 9.12 -0.51
N ILE A 99 21.34 9.74 -1.50
CA ILE A 99 21.53 11.21 -1.55
C ILE A 99 20.18 11.92 -1.63
N ALA A 100 19.33 11.54 -2.58
CA ALA A 100 18.02 12.15 -2.78
C ALA A 100 17.12 12.00 -1.54
N LEU A 101 17.13 10.80 -0.93
CA LEU A 101 16.37 10.53 0.28
C LEU A 101 16.90 11.32 1.48
N TYR A 102 18.22 11.43 1.65
CA TYR A 102 18.80 12.28 2.68
C TYR A 102 18.53 13.77 2.44
N TRP A 103 18.48 14.22 1.19
CA TRP A 103 18.18 15.60 0.87
C TRP A 103 16.75 16.01 1.29
N GLY A 104 15.80 15.09 1.12
CA GLY A 104 14.40 15.26 1.53
C GLY A 104 14.13 15.03 3.01
N GLU A 105 14.64 13.93 3.58
CA GLU A 105 14.29 13.44 4.94
C GLU A 105 15.42 13.62 5.98
N GLY A 106 16.61 14.03 5.55
CA GLY A 106 17.78 14.18 6.40
C GLY A 106 17.73 15.42 7.29
N GLY A 107 18.24 15.28 8.52
CA GLY A 107 18.41 16.37 9.46
C GLY A 107 19.47 17.36 8.99
N LYS A 108 19.11 18.66 8.98
CA LYS A 108 20.00 19.77 8.54
C LYS A 108 20.47 20.67 9.69
N ALA A 109 19.87 20.52 10.87
CA ALA A 109 20.12 21.40 12.02
C ALA A 109 21.48 21.10 12.69
N ASN A 110 21.81 19.83 12.89
CA ASN A 110 23.06 19.44 13.53
C ASN A 110 24.16 19.15 12.50
N ARG A 111 25.02 20.13 12.23
CA ARG A 111 26.11 20.04 11.23
C ARG A 111 27.23 19.06 11.62
N GLY A 112 27.23 18.50 12.83
CA GLY A 112 28.20 17.49 13.28
C GLY A 112 27.73 16.04 13.14
N SER A 113 26.48 15.82 12.70
CA SER A 113 25.90 14.48 12.64
C SER A 113 25.04 14.29 11.41
N VAL A 114 25.11 13.09 10.84
CA VAL A 114 24.15 12.63 9.84
C VAL A 114 22.95 12.07 10.58
N GLN A 115 21.77 12.65 10.35
CA GLN A 115 20.53 12.21 10.96
C GLN A 115 19.47 11.95 9.89
N LEU A 116 18.69 10.88 10.03
CA LEU A 116 17.46 10.69 9.26
C LEU A 116 16.37 10.12 10.16
N SER A 117 15.19 10.74 10.13
CA SER A 117 14.02 10.33 10.92
C SER A 117 12.90 9.90 10.00
N ASN A 118 12.32 8.72 10.21
CA ASN A 118 11.12 8.32 9.46
C ASN A 118 10.28 7.27 10.20
N GLY A 119 8.98 7.22 9.89
CA GLY A 119 8.05 6.22 10.41
C GLY A 119 7.90 4.97 9.52
N ASP A 120 8.34 5.02 8.27
CA ASP A 120 8.30 3.89 7.35
C ASP A 120 9.55 2.98 7.54
N PRO A 121 9.38 1.71 7.93
CA PRO A 121 10.51 0.79 8.11
C PRO A 121 11.33 0.56 6.83
N ARG A 122 10.72 0.71 5.65
CA ARG A 122 11.41 0.54 4.36
C ARG A 122 12.41 1.66 4.11
N ILE A 123 12.07 2.89 4.50
CA ILE A 123 12.97 4.06 4.43
C ILE A 123 14.15 3.84 5.37
N ILE A 124 13.90 3.41 6.61
CA ILE A 124 14.96 3.10 7.58
C ILE A 124 15.91 2.02 7.05
N GLN A 125 15.38 0.92 6.51
CA GLN A 125 16.19 -0.15 5.94
C GLN A 125 17.03 0.30 4.74
N LEU A 126 16.44 1.10 3.84
CA LEU A 126 17.13 1.65 2.68
C LEU A 126 18.29 2.55 3.10
N MET A 127 18.07 3.43 4.08
CA MET A 127 19.10 4.32 4.60
C MET A 127 20.20 3.58 5.35
N MET A 128 19.85 2.55 6.13
CA MET A 128 20.87 1.67 6.74
C MET A 128 21.71 0.96 5.67
N LYS A 129 21.12 0.53 4.54
CA LYS A 129 21.88 -0.04 3.41
C LYS A 129 22.79 1.00 2.76
N PHE A 130 22.30 2.22 2.51
CA PHE A 130 23.11 3.33 1.99
C PHE A 130 24.31 3.63 2.90
N PHE A 131 24.08 3.82 4.21
CA PHE A 131 25.16 4.12 5.15
C PHE A 131 26.19 3.00 5.26
N LYS A 132 25.75 1.73 5.25
CA LYS A 132 26.66 0.57 5.34
C LYS A 132 27.43 0.33 4.04
N ARG A 133 26.73 0.32 2.89
CA ARG A 133 27.33 -0.08 1.60
C ARG A 133 28.05 1.06 0.90
N VAL A 134 27.46 2.25 0.86
CA VAL A 134 28.01 3.41 0.13
C VAL A 134 28.90 4.24 1.03
N CYS A 135 28.41 4.61 2.22
CA CYS A 135 29.16 5.46 3.15
C CYS A 135 30.18 4.69 4.00
N LYS A 136 30.16 3.35 3.98
CA LYS A 136 31.04 2.46 4.76
C LYS A 136 31.06 2.77 6.26
N VAL A 137 29.91 3.16 6.83
CA VAL A 137 29.79 3.49 8.25
C VAL A 137 29.95 2.22 9.10
N PRO A 138 30.89 2.21 10.07
CA PRO A 138 31.04 1.09 10.99
C PRO A 138 29.81 0.89 11.89
N LYS A 139 29.54 -0.37 12.28
CA LYS A 139 28.30 -0.75 13.00
C LYS A 139 28.16 -0.03 14.34
N GLU A 140 29.28 0.18 15.01
CA GLU A 140 29.42 0.82 16.31
C GLU A 140 29.17 2.33 16.29
N LYS A 141 29.19 2.97 15.10
CA LYS A 141 28.91 4.41 14.96
C LYS A 141 27.43 4.74 14.86
N PHE A 142 26.57 3.75 14.60
CA PHE A 142 25.13 3.99 14.53
C PHE A 142 24.54 4.22 15.92
N ARG A 143 23.63 5.17 16.03
CA ARG A 143 22.76 5.34 17.20
C ARG A 143 21.31 5.39 16.74
N GLY A 144 20.42 4.79 17.52
CA GLY A 144 18.97 4.81 17.29
C GLY A 144 18.28 5.74 18.27
N HIS A 145 17.24 6.45 17.84
CA HIS A 145 16.34 7.15 18.76
C HIS A 145 14.91 6.89 18.33
N ILE A 146 14.03 6.69 19.30
CA ILE A 146 12.61 6.45 19.05
C ILE A 146 11.83 7.63 19.59
N HIS A 147 10.98 8.19 18.74
CA HIS A 147 9.96 9.14 19.13
C HIS A 147 8.60 8.44 19.11
N ILE A 148 7.98 8.29 20.27
CA ILE A 148 6.77 7.48 20.44
C ILE A 148 5.69 8.23 21.23
N HIS A 149 4.42 8.01 20.88
CA HIS A 149 3.31 8.53 21.68
C HIS A 149 3.21 7.83 23.05
N PRO A 150 2.79 8.54 24.12
CA PRO A 150 2.80 7.99 25.48
C PRO A 150 1.95 6.74 25.71
N HIS A 151 0.90 6.53 24.91
CA HIS A 151 0.01 5.38 25.03
C HIS A 151 0.55 4.09 24.37
N LEU A 152 1.67 4.18 23.65
CA LEU A 152 2.26 3.04 22.95
C LEU A 152 3.34 2.36 23.80
N ASN A 153 3.59 1.08 23.51
CA ASN A 153 4.53 0.27 24.28
C ASN A 153 5.98 0.51 23.83
N VAL A 154 6.74 1.21 24.67
CA VAL A 154 8.17 1.54 24.44
C VAL A 154 9.01 0.31 24.11
N LYS A 155 8.94 -0.74 24.94
CA LYS A 155 9.74 -1.96 24.74
C LYS A 155 9.44 -2.64 23.41
N LYS A 156 8.15 -2.72 23.01
CA LYS A 156 7.76 -3.29 21.72
C LYS A 156 8.34 -2.49 20.56
N SER A 157 8.31 -1.16 20.64
CA SER A 157 8.88 -0.28 19.61
C SER A 157 10.40 -0.39 19.54
N GLU A 158 11.09 -0.48 20.67
CA GLU A 158 12.54 -0.69 20.73
C GLU A 158 12.97 -1.98 20.01
N HIS A 159 12.32 -3.10 20.32
CA HIS A 159 12.60 -4.38 19.66
C HIS A 159 12.24 -4.34 18.17
N TYR A 160 11.09 -3.73 17.82
CA TYR A 160 10.68 -3.56 16.44
C TYR A 160 11.75 -2.79 15.64
N TRP A 161 12.16 -1.61 16.10
CA TRP A 161 13.12 -0.78 15.39
C TRP A 161 14.55 -1.35 15.39
N SER A 162 14.93 -2.08 16.44
CA SER A 162 16.19 -2.83 16.43
C SER A 162 16.20 -3.90 15.34
N SER A 163 15.09 -4.63 15.18
CA SER A 163 14.97 -5.64 14.11
C SER A 163 15.00 -5.03 12.69
N ILE A 164 14.36 -3.87 12.50
CA ILE A 164 14.29 -3.18 11.21
C ILE A 164 15.63 -2.54 10.82
N SER A 165 16.29 -1.84 11.75
CA SER A 165 17.54 -1.11 11.47
C SER A 165 18.79 -2.01 11.56
N GLY A 166 18.73 -3.07 12.37
CA GLY A 166 19.88 -3.87 12.78
C GLY A 166 20.84 -3.14 13.72
N ILE A 167 20.38 -2.04 14.37
CA ILE A 167 21.13 -1.36 15.44
C ILE A 167 20.76 -2.05 16.76
N PRO A 168 21.74 -2.48 17.59
CA PRO A 168 21.45 -3.14 18.85
C PRO A 168 20.89 -2.15 19.89
N LEU A 169 20.06 -2.66 20.80
CA LEU A 169 19.35 -1.85 21.80
C LEU A 169 20.28 -1.03 22.70
N ASN A 170 21.49 -1.50 22.99
CA ASN A 170 22.49 -0.76 23.77
C ASN A 170 23.07 0.48 23.03
N GLN A 171 22.83 0.59 21.72
CA GLN A 171 23.17 1.76 20.91
C GLN A 171 21.98 2.71 20.74
N PHE A 172 20.86 2.48 21.44
CA PHE A 172 19.71 3.39 21.39
C PHE A 172 19.88 4.48 22.45
N TYR A 173 19.49 5.71 22.08
CA TYR A 173 19.20 6.74 23.07
C TYR A 173 17.93 6.40 23.84
N LYS A 174 17.76 7.04 24.99
CA LYS A 174 16.54 6.93 25.79
C LYS A 174 15.34 7.28 24.93
N THR A 175 14.42 6.33 24.75
CA THR A 175 13.18 6.53 23.99
C THR A 175 12.45 7.77 24.47
N TYR A 176 12.16 8.68 23.54
CA TYR A 176 11.49 9.94 23.82
C TYR A 176 9.99 9.79 23.63
N SER A 177 9.25 10.07 24.71
CA SER A 177 7.79 10.10 24.67
C SER A 177 7.28 11.47 25.06
N LYS A 178 6.79 12.23 24.06
CA LYS A 178 6.18 13.54 24.31
C LYS A 178 4.67 13.40 24.38
N PRO A 179 4.02 13.87 25.46
CA PRO A 179 2.59 14.07 25.46
C PRO A 179 2.22 15.17 24.46
N ASN A 180 1.44 14.81 23.45
CA ASN A 180 0.88 15.77 22.51
C ASN A 180 -0.64 15.77 22.64
N LYS A 181 -1.24 16.91 22.98
CA LYS A 181 -2.71 17.05 23.11
C LYS A 181 -3.43 16.74 21.79
N SER A 182 -2.77 16.92 20.64
CA SER A 182 -3.33 16.65 19.31
C SER A 182 -3.32 15.18 18.86
N SER A 183 -2.64 14.29 19.60
CA SER A 183 -2.58 12.86 19.25
C SER A 183 -3.68 12.00 19.89
N GLN A 184 -4.55 12.59 20.71
CA GLN A 184 -5.58 11.85 21.45
C GLN A 184 -6.75 11.34 20.58
N SER A 185 -6.94 11.84 19.36
CA SER A 185 -8.04 11.41 18.47
C SER A 185 -7.64 10.86 17.10
N LYS A 186 -6.33 10.69 16.82
CA LYS A 186 -5.88 10.15 15.53
C LYS A 186 -5.77 8.63 15.58
N LYS A 187 -6.36 7.95 14.58
CA LYS A 187 -6.09 6.52 14.28
C LYS A 187 -4.57 6.26 14.40
N ASN A 188 -4.19 5.19 15.09
CA ASN A 188 -2.80 4.77 15.33
C ASN A 188 -2.03 4.53 14.01
N SER A 189 -1.65 5.58 13.29
CA SER A 189 -0.94 5.48 12.00
C SER A 189 0.51 5.01 12.18
N LEU A 190 1.07 5.18 13.38
CA LEU A 190 2.45 4.82 13.73
C LEU A 190 2.45 3.99 15.03
N PRO A 191 2.11 2.69 14.98
CA PRO A 191 2.00 1.83 16.16
C PRO A 191 3.33 1.66 16.91
N PHE A 192 4.46 1.95 16.25
CA PHE A 192 5.82 1.88 16.83
C PHE A 192 6.52 3.24 16.92
N GLY A 193 5.81 4.35 16.68
CA GLY A 193 6.41 5.69 16.59
C GLY A 193 7.26 5.89 15.33
N THR A 194 8.18 6.84 15.38
CA THR A 194 9.21 7.06 14.35
C THR A 194 10.58 6.67 14.87
N PHE A 195 11.50 6.40 13.95
CA PHE A 195 12.87 6.04 14.27
C PHE A 195 13.85 6.98 13.61
N ASP A 196 14.85 7.38 14.39
CA ASP A 196 15.93 8.23 13.94
C ASP A 196 17.22 7.41 13.90
N ILE A 197 17.87 7.44 12.75
CA ILE A 197 19.24 6.96 12.58
C ILE A 197 20.16 8.15 12.82
N TYR A 198 21.13 7.97 13.70
CA TYR A 198 22.21 8.93 13.93
C TYR A 198 23.57 8.32 13.61
N VAL A 199 24.41 9.10 12.93
CA VAL A 199 25.84 8.83 12.76
C VAL A 199 26.61 10.13 13.06
N HIS A 200 27.30 10.15 14.19
CA HIS A 200 28.11 11.31 14.61
C HIS A 200 29.43 11.31 13.84
N ASN A 201 29.42 11.96 12.67
CA ASN A 201 30.56 12.09 11.79
C ASN A 201 30.39 13.33 10.89
N THR A 202 31.08 14.42 11.24
CA THR A 202 31.08 15.68 10.48
C THR A 202 31.58 15.50 9.05
N GLU A 203 32.64 14.71 8.84
CA GLU A 203 33.19 14.47 7.51
C GLU A 203 32.15 13.80 6.61
N LEU A 204 31.45 12.80 7.13
CA LEU A 204 30.37 12.13 6.38
C LEU A 204 29.22 13.10 6.07
N PHE A 205 28.84 13.95 7.02
CA PHE A 205 27.81 14.97 6.79
C PHE A 205 28.21 15.92 5.65
N LEU A 206 29.43 16.43 5.67
CA LEU A 206 29.96 17.29 4.60
C LEU A 206 30.06 16.56 3.26
N LYS A 207 30.46 15.29 3.27
CA LYS A 207 30.53 14.45 2.07
C LYS A 207 29.17 14.27 1.42
N ILE A 208 28.14 13.96 2.21
CA ILE A 208 26.76 13.86 1.71
C ILE A 208 26.28 15.21 1.19
N LYS A 209 26.58 16.32 1.89
CA LYS A 209 26.26 17.66 1.41
C LYS A 209 26.90 17.93 0.04
N GLY A 210 28.20 17.68 -0.12
CA GLY A 210 28.89 17.85 -1.40
C GLY A 210 28.30 16.98 -2.51
N TRP A 211 27.83 15.78 -2.21
CA TRP A 211 27.10 14.97 -3.18
C TRP A 211 25.74 15.57 -3.57
N ILE A 212 25.03 16.22 -2.65
CA ILE A 212 23.78 16.92 -2.96
C ILE A 212 24.05 18.10 -3.89
N GLU A 213 25.05 18.93 -3.59
CA GLU A 213 25.45 20.04 -4.48
C GLU A 213 25.80 19.52 -5.88
N ALA A 214 26.59 18.44 -5.97
CA ALA A 214 26.91 17.84 -7.26
C ALA A 214 25.66 17.34 -8.02
N VAL A 215 24.64 16.80 -7.35
CA VAL A 215 23.37 16.43 -8.00
C VAL A 215 22.65 17.67 -8.53
N TYR A 216 22.67 18.78 -7.78
CA TYR A 216 22.11 20.05 -8.23
C TYR A 216 22.79 20.53 -9.52
N ASP A 217 24.13 20.65 -9.50
CA ASP A 217 24.95 21.17 -10.60
C ASP A 217 24.86 20.34 -11.89
N ASN A 218 24.49 19.06 -11.79
CA ASN A 218 24.40 18.15 -12.95
C ASN A 218 22.98 17.99 -13.51
N VAL A 219 21.96 18.50 -12.82
CA VAL A 219 20.55 18.33 -13.21
C VAL A 219 19.89 19.66 -13.59
N ILE A 220 20.31 20.75 -12.93
CA ILE A 220 19.74 22.11 -13.10
C ILE A 220 20.78 22.97 -13.80
#